data_AF-A0A1Y3EJ08-F1
#
_entry.id   AF-A0A1Y3EJ08-F1
#
_cell.length_a   1.000
_cell.length_b   1.000
_cell.length_c   1.000
_cell.angle_alpha   90.00
_cell.angle_beta   90.00
_cell.angle_gamma   90.00
#
_symmetry.space_group_name_H-M   'P 1'
#
loop_
_entity.id
_entity.type
_entity.pdbx_description
1 polymer ?
#
loop_
_entity_poly.entity_id
_entity_poly.type
_entity_poly.pdbx_seq_one_letter_code
_entity_poly.pdbx_strand_id
1 'polypeptide(L)'
;MNENERKIARELLHQCKESVVLPILEKDLSNVSCRLHGIEIMNDDPANVNVLYGKVEFDSVEELDRFQQFVDIVCEHFEASGLLINKFEHVKLHVTLLNNVFQHGSDSEEMSDKIGDGETNKQRRVPFDARKILKVLFYF
;
A
#
# COMPACT_ATOMS: atom_id res chain seq x y z
N MET A 1 19.51 6.28 1.61
CA MET A 1 19.30 5.75 2.96
C MET A 1 20.59 5.08 3.42
N ASN A 2 21.19 5.56 4.51
CA ASN A 2 22.47 5.02 5.01
C ASN A 2 22.23 3.87 6.03
N GLU A 3 23.30 3.15 6.40
CA GLU A 3 23.20 2.02 7.35
C GLU A 3 22.71 2.43 8.74
N ASN A 4 23.04 3.65 9.19
CA ASN A 4 22.57 4.16 10.47
C ASN A 4 21.04 4.40 10.47
N GLU A 5 20.52 5.02 9.41
CA GLU A 5 19.08 5.21 9.20
C GLU A 5 18.34 3.86 9.14
N ARG A 6 18.90 2.86 8.45
CA ARG A 6 18.34 1.50 8.41
C ARG A 6 18.30 0.84 9.78
N LYS A 7 19.38 1.01 10.57
CA LYS A 7 19.45 0.48 11.93
C LYS A 7 18.38 1.11 12.82
N ILE A 8 18.26 2.44 12.81
CA ILE A 8 17.26 3.19 13.59
C ILE A 8 15.84 2.75 13.20
N ALA A 9 15.54 2.67 11.89
CA ALA A 9 14.22 2.24 11.41
C ALA A 9 13.86 0.82 11.87
N ARG A 10 14.83 -0.10 11.88
CA ARG A 10 14.62 -1.48 12.36
C ARG A 10 14.38 -1.53 13.87
N GLU A 11 15.14 -0.77 14.65
CA GLU A 11 14.96 -0.69 16.10
C GLU A 11 13.58 -0.11 16.44
N LEU A 12 13.17 0.95 15.74
CA LEU A 12 11.84 1.55 15.90
C LEU A 12 10.73 0.57 15.52
N LEU A 13 10.86 -0.16 14.41
CA LEU A 13 9.88 -1.18 14.01
C LEU A 13 9.74 -2.27 15.08
N HIS A 14 10.85 -2.72 15.65
CA HIS A 14 10.82 -3.69 16.74
C HIS A 14 10.16 -3.12 18.00
N GLN A 15 10.45 -1.87 18.35
CA GLN A 15 9.82 -1.21 19.49
C GLN A 15 8.30 -1.07 19.27
N CYS A 16 7.87 -0.57 18.12
CA CYS A 16 6.46 -0.44 17.74
C CYS A 16 5.73 -1.79 17.81
N LYS A 17 6.37 -2.87 17.33
CA LYS A 17 5.80 -4.22 17.42
C LYS A 17 5.47 -4.60 18.88
N GLU A 18 6.43 -4.44 19.79
CA GLU A 18 6.29 -4.91 21.17
C GLU A 18 5.44 -3.98 22.04
N SER A 19 5.53 -2.65 21.83
CA SER A 19 4.86 -1.67 22.70
C SER A 19 3.49 -1.23 22.21
N VAL A 20 3.21 -1.35 20.91
CA VAL A 20 1.96 -0.90 20.27
C VAL A 20 1.21 -2.06 19.65
N VAL A 21 1.85 -2.78 18.72
CA VAL A 21 1.13 -3.74 17.86
C VAL A 21 0.63 -4.96 18.63
N LEU A 22 1.50 -5.68 19.33
CA LEU A 22 1.11 -6.89 20.06
C LEU A 22 0.05 -6.61 21.13
N PRO A 23 0.19 -5.58 22.00
CA PRO A 23 -0.82 -5.29 23.01
C PRO A 23 -2.22 -5.00 22.46
N ILE A 24 -2.31 -4.27 21.34
CA ILE A 24 -3.59 -3.93 20.70
C ILE A 24 -4.17 -5.14 19.96
N LEU A 25 -3.34 -5.90 19.23
CA LEU A 25 -3.79 -7.09 18.52
C LEU A 25 -4.37 -8.15 19.45
N GLU A 26 -3.71 -8.43 20.58
CA GLU A 26 -4.12 -9.46 21.52
C GLU A 26 -5.38 -9.10 22.31
N LYS A 27 -5.65 -7.81 22.53
CA LYS A 27 -6.76 -7.34 23.36
C LYS A 27 -7.93 -6.85 22.52
N ASP A 28 -7.68 -5.86 21.68
CA ASP A 28 -8.73 -5.02 21.09
C ASP A 28 -9.14 -5.51 19.69
N LEU A 29 -8.26 -6.23 18.99
CA LEU A 29 -8.48 -6.70 17.62
C LEU A 29 -8.57 -8.23 17.49
N SER A 30 -8.56 -8.97 18.60
CA SER A 30 -8.54 -10.45 18.60
C SER A 30 -9.73 -11.10 17.86
N ASN A 31 -10.84 -10.37 17.73
CA ASN A 31 -12.05 -10.79 17.03
C ASN A 31 -12.40 -9.94 15.80
N VAL A 32 -11.56 -8.97 15.43
CA VAL A 32 -11.82 -8.12 14.28
C VAL A 32 -11.52 -8.90 13.00
N SER A 33 -12.48 -8.89 12.08
CA SER A 33 -12.32 -9.50 10.77
C SER A 33 -12.63 -8.49 9.67
N CYS A 34 -11.93 -8.60 8.56
CA CYS A 34 -12.19 -7.78 7.37
C CYS A 34 -12.21 -8.67 6.13
N ARG A 35 -12.88 -8.17 5.10
CA ARG A 35 -12.98 -8.82 3.79
C ARG A 35 -12.58 -7.86 2.69
N LEU A 36 -12.10 -8.42 1.59
CA LEU A 36 -11.92 -7.67 0.36
C LEU A 36 -13.24 -7.67 -0.40
N HIS A 37 -13.85 -6.50 -0.58
CA HIS A 37 -15.10 -6.38 -1.32
C HIS A 37 -15.10 -5.13 -2.19
N GLY A 38 -15.34 -5.31 -3.49
CA GLY A 38 -15.20 -4.24 -4.49
C GLY A 38 -13.75 -3.85 -4.78
N ILE A 39 -13.57 -2.99 -5.79
CA ILE A 39 -12.28 -2.52 -6.26
C ILE A 39 -12.32 -1.02 -6.51
N GLU A 40 -11.20 -0.33 -6.46
CA GLU A 40 -11.08 1.08 -6.80
C GLU A 40 -9.75 1.33 -7.52
N ILE A 41 -9.63 2.53 -8.08
CA ILE A 41 -8.44 2.99 -8.78
C ILE A 41 -7.85 4.17 -8.01
N MET A 42 -6.53 4.34 -8.07
CA MET A 42 -5.83 5.39 -7.30
C MET A 42 -5.96 6.76 -7.96
N ASN A 43 -6.29 6.80 -9.26
CA ASN A 43 -6.50 7.99 -10.05
C ASN A 43 -7.89 7.95 -10.71
N ASP A 44 -8.54 9.10 -10.92
CA ASP A 44 -9.92 9.17 -11.41
C ASP A 44 -10.11 8.92 -12.92
N ASP A 45 -9.14 8.29 -13.58
CA ASP A 45 -9.20 7.97 -15.02
C ASP A 45 -9.13 6.44 -15.24
N PRO A 46 -10.29 5.77 -15.42
CA PRO A 46 -10.38 4.36 -15.75
C PRO A 46 -9.66 3.92 -17.02
N ALA A 47 -9.41 4.83 -17.98
CA ALA A 47 -8.70 4.50 -19.21
C ALA A 47 -7.17 4.52 -19.03
N ASN A 48 -6.68 5.20 -17.99
CA ASN A 48 -5.25 5.39 -17.72
C ASN A 48 -4.93 5.11 -16.25
N VAL A 49 -5.05 3.85 -15.81
CA VAL A 49 -4.85 3.46 -14.41
C VAL A 49 -3.40 3.03 -14.16
N ASN A 50 -2.82 3.52 -13.05
CA ASN A 50 -1.51 3.04 -12.58
C ASN A 50 -1.64 1.99 -11.48
N VAL A 51 -2.61 2.16 -10.58
CA VAL A 51 -2.86 1.27 -9.44
C VAL A 51 -4.35 0.98 -9.34
N LEU A 52 -4.70 -0.30 -9.32
CA LEU A 52 -6.03 -0.82 -9.00
C LEU A 52 -5.90 -1.63 -7.71
N TYR A 53 -6.78 -1.35 -6.75
CA TYR A 53 -6.77 -1.98 -5.43
C TYR A 53 -8.16 -2.48 -5.08
N GLY A 54 -8.23 -3.50 -4.22
CA GLY A 54 -9.48 -3.91 -3.58
C GLY A 54 -9.73 -3.08 -2.32
N LYS A 55 -11.00 -2.81 -2.04
CA LYS A 55 -11.40 -2.10 -0.82
C LYS A 55 -11.49 -3.08 0.35
N VAL A 56 -11.01 -2.64 1.51
CA VAL A 56 -11.14 -3.38 2.76
C VAL A 56 -12.47 -2.98 3.41
N GLU A 57 -13.33 -3.96 3.64
CA GLU A 57 -14.62 -3.77 4.34
C GLU A 57 -14.63 -4.59 5.63
N PHE A 58 -15.36 -4.08 6.62
CA PHE A 58 -15.58 -4.73 7.92
C PHE A 58 -17.06 -5.07 8.05
N ASP A 59 -17.40 -5.98 8.97
CA ASP A 59 -18.78 -6.39 9.19
C ASP A 59 -19.58 -5.34 9.97
N SER A 60 -18.90 -4.45 10.70
CA SER A 60 -19.50 -3.34 11.44
C SER A 60 -18.63 -2.08 11.40
N VAL A 61 -19.25 -0.92 11.66
CA VAL A 61 -18.54 0.36 11.75
C VAL A 61 -17.62 0.37 12.96
N GLU A 62 -18.03 -0.27 14.05
CA GLU A 62 -17.23 -0.36 15.28
C GLU A 62 -15.96 -1.20 15.10
N GLU A 63 -15.98 -2.22 14.23
CA GLU A 63 -14.78 -2.97 13.87
C GLU A 63 -13.85 -2.18 12.96
N LEU A 64 -14.41 -1.46 11.98
CA LEU A 64 -13.65 -0.55 11.13
C LEU A 64 -12.95 0.52 11.98
N ASP A 65 -13.69 1.20 12.87
CA ASP A 65 -13.13 2.28 13.70
C ASP A 65 -12.02 1.79 14.62
N ARG A 66 -12.20 0.61 15.26
CA ARG A 66 -11.14 0.00 16.09
C ARG A 66 -9.90 -0.34 15.28
N PHE A 67 -10.07 -0.92 14.09
CA PHE A 67 -8.95 -1.24 13.23
C PHE A 67 -8.27 0.01 12.65
N GLN A 68 -9.06 1.03 12.31
CA GLN A 68 -8.57 2.32 11.82
C GLN A 68 -7.73 3.02 12.89
N GLN A 69 -8.22 3.11 14.12
CA GLN A 69 -7.46 3.64 15.26
C GLN A 69 -6.15 2.90 15.46
N PHE A 70 -6.16 1.56 15.36
CA PHE A 70 -4.94 0.77 15.45
C PHE A 70 -3.91 1.15 14.39
N VAL A 71 -4.29 1.23 13.10
CA VAL A 71 -3.34 1.57 12.04
C VAL A 71 -2.88 3.01 12.11
N ASP A 72 -3.74 3.93 12.58
CA ASP A 72 -3.39 5.33 12.77
C ASP A 72 -2.37 5.48 13.92
N ILE A 73 -2.56 4.79 15.05
CA ILE A 73 -1.58 4.76 16.15
C ILE A 73 -0.22 4.22 15.67
N VAL A 74 -0.22 3.18 14.83
CA VAL A 74 1.02 2.67 14.24
C VAL A 74 1.67 3.75 13.37
N CYS A 75 0.91 4.46 12.53
CA CYS A 75 1.40 5.56 11.70
C CYS A 75 2.00 6.69 12.54
N GLU A 76 1.28 7.14 13.57
CA GLU A 76 1.69 8.20 14.51
C GLU A 76 3.00 7.84 15.22
N HIS A 77 3.20 6.57 15.59
CA HIS A 77 4.45 6.12 16.22
C HIS A 77 5.66 6.34 15.31
N PHE A 78 5.52 6.10 14.00
CA PHE A 78 6.57 6.35 13.02
C PHE A 78 6.72 7.83 12.69
N GLU A 79 5.62 8.59 12.67
CA GLU A 79 5.65 10.04 12.45
C GLU A 79 6.41 10.75 13.59
N ALA A 80 6.14 10.38 14.84
CA ALA A 80 6.81 10.93 16.02
C ALA A 80 8.34 10.69 16.02
N SER A 81 8.82 9.65 15.34
CA SER A 81 10.25 9.37 15.18
C SER A 81 10.95 10.25 14.13
N GLY A 82 10.18 11.00 13.32
CA GLY A 82 10.68 11.77 12.18
C GLY A 82 11.06 10.92 10.96
N LEU A 83 10.84 9.60 11.00
CA LEU A 83 11.11 8.70 9.87
C LEU A 83 9.96 8.61 8.86
N LEU A 84 8.77 9.08 9.24
CA LEU A 84 7.59 9.14 8.38
C LEU A 84 7.06 10.57 8.32
N ILE A 85 6.67 11.01 7.13
CA ILE A 85 5.90 12.23 6.92
C ILE A 85 4.51 11.79 6.49
N ASN A 86 3.54 11.84 7.40
CA ASN A 86 2.17 11.58 7.06
C ASN A 86 1.54 12.85 6.47
N LYS A 87 0.72 12.69 5.43
CA LYS A 87 0.04 13.80 4.73
C LYS A 87 -1.47 13.73 4.85
N PHE A 88 -1.98 12.69 5.47
CA PHE A 88 -3.40 12.40 5.59
C PHE A 88 -3.74 12.21 7.06
N GLU A 89 -4.97 12.58 7.42
CA GLU A 89 -5.48 12.44 8.78
C GLU A 89 -5.58 10.96 9.19
N HIS A 90 -5.96 10.09 8.24
CA HIS A 90 -6.13 8.65 8.47
C HIS A 90 -5.39 7.81 7.43
N VAL A 91 -4.91 6.63 7.83
CA VAL A 91 -4.31 5.64 6.93
C VAL A 91 -5.37 5.06 6.00
N LYS A 92 -5.16 5.14 4.68
CA LYS A 92 -6.06 4.51 3.69
C LYS A 92 -5.81 3.01 3.58
N LEU A 93 -6.73 2.21 4.14
CA LEU A 93 -6.74 0.75 4.01
C LEU A 93 -7.10 0.32 2.59
N HIS A 94 -6.22 -0.45 1.96
CA HIS A 94 -6.46 -1.04 0.64
C HIS A 94 -5.52 -2.21 0.37
N VAL A 95 -5.91 -3.08 -0.56
CA VAL A 95 -5.03 -4.17 -1.05
C VAL A 95 -4.75 -3.93 -2.52
N THR A 96 -3.50 -3.60 -2.87
CA THR A 96 -3.12 -3.42 -4.28
C THR A 96 -3.25 -4.74 -5.03
N LEU A 97 -4.02 -4.75 -6.13
CA LEU A 97 -4.25 -5.93 -6.97
C LEU A 97 -3.45 -5.85 -8.26
N LEU A 98 -3.37 -4.66 -8.87
CA LEU A 98 -2.57 -4.39 -10.06
C LEU A 98 -1.82 -3.08 -9.88
N ASN A 99 -0.54 -3.08 -10.22
CA ASN A 99 0.29 -1.88 -10.26
C ASN A 99 1.22 -1.96 -11.46
N ASN A 100 1.15 -0.95 -12.34
CA ASN A 100 1.89 -0.94 -13.59
C ASN A 100 3.41 -0.84 -13.43
N VAL A 101 3.90 -0.50 -12.24
CA VAL A 101 5.33 -0.59 -11.90
C VAL A 101 5.86 -2.02 -12.05
N PHE A 102 5.00 -3.03 -11.92
CA PHE A 102 5.37 -4.44 -12.05
C PHE A 102 5.07 -5.05 -13.43
N GLN A 103 4.62 -4.26 -14.41
CA GLN A 103 4.28 -4.78 -15.74
C GLN A 103 5.49 -5.36 -16.48
N HIS A 104 6.70 -4.92 -16.13
CA HIS A 104 7.96 -5.40 -16.68
C HIS A 104 8.76 -6.11 -15.58
N GLY A 105 8.54 -7.41 -15.40
CA GLY A 105 9.20 -8.16 -14.33
C GLY A 105 9.25 -9.67 -14.55
N SER A 106 10.02 -10.12 -15.56
CA SER A 106 10.78 -11.39 -15.57
C SER A 106 11.42 -11.72 -16.93
N ASP A 107 11.02 -11.08 -18.03
CA ASP A 107 11.43 -11.50 -19.38
C ASP A 107 12.47 -10.57 -20.04
N SER A 108 13.08 -9.68 -19.27
CA SER A 108 14.03 -8.66 -19.78
C SER A 108 15.49 -8.97 -19.46
N GLU A 109 15.88 -10.25 -19.40
CA GLU A 109 17.29 -10.66 -19.46
C GLU A 109 17.81 -10.86 -20.89
N GLU A 110 16.94 -10.83 -21.92
CA GLU A 110 17.37 -11.02 -23.31
C GLU A 110 16.78 -9.97 -24.26
N MET A 111 17.30 -8.73 -24.22
CA MET A 111 17.50 -7.86 -25.39
C MET A 111 17.74 -6.42 -24.94
N SER A 112 19.00 -6.03 -24.76
CA SER A 112 19.52 -4.77 -25.30
C SER A 112 21.02 -4.64 -25.06
N ASP A 113 21.81 -5.46 -25.77
CA ASP A 113 23.06 -4.94 -26.30
C ASP A 113 22.69 -3.84 -27.30
N LYS A 114 22.79 -2.57 -26.90
CA LYS A 114 23.37 -1.45 -27.66
C LYS A 114 22.95 -0.07 -27.14
N ILE A 115 24.01 0.69 -26.81
CA ILE A 115 24.18 2.15 -26.93
C ILE A 115 23.65 3.00 -25.76
N GLY A 116 24.59 3.47 -24.95
CA GLY A 116 24.92 4.90 -24.85
C GLY A 116 23.99 5.81 -24.02
N ASP A 117 24.60 6.35 -22.97
CA ASP A 117 24.22 7.57 -22.23
C ASP A 117 23.18 7.44 -21.10
N GLY A 118 23.70 7.43 -19.86
CA GLY A 118 23.41 8.47 -18.87
C GLY A 118 21.99 8.66 -18.29
N GLU A 119 20.94 8.05 -18.82
CA GLU A 119 19.58 8.19 -18.27
C GLU A 119 19.15 6.88 -17.60
N THR A 120 19.04 6.95 -16.27
CA THR A 120 18.54 5.88 -15.42
C THR A 120 17.30 5.24 -16.04
N ASN A 121 17.36 3.91 -16.14
CA ASN A 121 16.34 2.98 -16.64
C ASN A 121 15.00 3.08 -15.87
N LYS A 122 14.34 4.25 -15.90
CA LYS A 122 12.91 4.39 -15.63
C LYS A 122 12.23 3.76 -16.84
N GLN A 123 12.11 2.44 -16.83
CA GLN A 123 11.17 1.73 -17.68
C GLN A 123 9.86 2.54 -17.66
N ARG A 124 9.46 3.05 -18.83
CA ARG A 124 8.33 3.98 -18.93
C ARG A 124 7.11 3.26 -18.38
N ARG A 125 6.62 3.70 -17.22
CA ARG A 125 5.41 3.17 -16.60
C ARG A 125 4.27 3.36 -17.59
N VAL A 126 3.71 2.27 -18.10
CA VAL A 126 2.57 2.32 -19.04
C VAL A 126 1.30 2.12 -18.22
N PRO A 127 0.37 3.10 -18.17
CA PRO A 127 -0.92 2.89 -17.51
C PRO A 127 -1.76 1.85 -18.27
N PHE A 128 -2.70 1.21 -17.59
CA PHE A 128 -3.61 0.23 -18.19
C PHE A 128 -5.05 0.71 -18.19
N ASP A 129 -5.83 0.23 -19.16
CA ASP A 129 -7.27 0.51 -19.27
C ASP A 129 -8.06 -0.47 -18.38
N ALA A 130 -8.60 0.04 -17.28
CA ALA A 130 -9.36 -0.73 -16.31
C ALA A 130 -10.88 -0.74 -16.58
N ARG A 131 -11.38 -0.05 -17.61
CA ARG A 131 -12.84 0.10 -17.85
C ARG A 131 -13.58 -1.23 -17.90
N LYS A 132 -12.98 -2.25 -18.52
CA LYS A 132 -13.57 -3.60 -18.59
C LYS A 132 -13.61 -4.28 -17.22
N ILE A 133 -12.53 -4.16 -16.45
CA ILE A 133 -12.42 -4.74 -15.10
C ILE A 133 -13.48 -4.11 -14.19
N LEU A 134 -13.55 -2.79 -14.19
CA LEU A 134 -14.53 -2.04 -13.40
C LEU A 134 -15.95 -2.41 -13.82
N LYS A 135 -16.24 -2.49 -15.12
CA LYS A 135 -17.59 -2.85 -15.60
C LYS A 135 -18.04 -4.24 -15.13
N VAL A 136 -17.16 -5.24 -15.14
CA VAL A 136 -17.49 -6.61 -14.72
C VAL A 136 -17.75 -6.67 -13.21
N LEU A 137 -17.02 -5.89 -12.42
CA LEU A 137 -17.06 -5.96 -10.96
C LEU A 137 -18.02 -4.94 -10.32
N PHE A 138 -18.51 -3.95 -11.06
CA PHE A 138 -19.43 -2.92 -10.55
C PHE A 138 -20.86 -2.97 -11.09
N TYR A 139 -21.19 -3.79 -12.10
CA TYR A 139 -22.54 -3.83 -12.73
C TYR A 139 -23.15 -2.43 -12.95
N PHE A 140 -22.78 -1.76 -14.04
CA PHE A 140 -23.65 -0.73 -14.62
C PHE A 140 -24.79 -1.38 -15.42
#